data_AF-A0A2G5VLE3-F1
#
_entry.id   AF-A0A2G5VLE3-F1
#
_cell.length_a   1.000
_cell.length_b   1.000
_cell.length_c   1.000
_cell.angle_alpha   90.00
_cell.angle_beta   90.00
_cell.angle_gamma   90.00
#
_symmetry.space_group_name_H-M   'P 1'
#
loop_
_entity.id
_entity.type
_entity.pdbx_description
1 polymer ?
#
loop_
_entity_poly.entity_id
_entity_poly.type
_entity_poly.pdbx_seq_one_letter_code
_entity_poly.pdbx_strand_id
1 'polypeptide(L)'
;MAVIEEIVEGEEDQLAKVETLKKEGNEFFGKGEFEKADEKYQEAITACPPTSTEIQAILLSNSSAALIKLRKWEQAVEAATKSIEIGATNEKALERRAFAYSNMSEKYENAIEDYQKLQESLPKRQTEFQRKIAEINDKITARNEAMKADIMDKLKGFGNLCLSPFGLSTDNFEMVPNGNGGFSVQMKGSAGAGKEKSEAEIPEKIEESA
;
A
#
# COMPACT_ATOMS: atom_id res chain seq x y z
N MET A 1 3.75 -59.21 15.94
CA MET A 1 2.97 -57.98 16.19
C MET A 1 3.93 -57.02 16.83
N ALA A 2 4.54 -56.13 16.03
CA ALA A 2 5.49 -55.15 16.55
C ALA A 2 4.67 -54.06 17.25
N VAL A 3 4.82 -53.96 18.57
CA VAL A 3 4.32 -52.82 19.34
C VAL A 3 5.27 -51.69 18.99
N ILE A 4 4.80 -50.76 18.15
CA ILE A 4 5.48 -49.49 17.95
C ILE A 4 5.17 -48.68 19.21
N GLU A 5 6.09 -48.71 20.17
CA GLU A 5 6.10 -47.74 21.26
C GLU A 5 6.43 -46.39 20.64
N GLU A 6 5.39 -45.64 20.29
CA GLU A 6 5.49 -44.21 20.05
C GLU A 6 5.94 -43.59 21.37
N ILE A 7 7.23 -43.25 21.47
CA ILE A 7 7.77 -42.45 22.57
C ILE A 7 7.08 -41.09 22.44
N VAL A 8 5.98 -40.93 23.17
CA VAL A 8 5.37 -39.62 23.40
C VAL A 8 6.39 -38.86 24.24
N GLU A 9 7.31 -38.14 23.59
CA GLU A 9 8.17 -37.15 24.26
C GLU A 9 7.25 -36.31 25.15
N GLY A 10 7.56 -36.25 26.45
CA GLY A 10 6.74 -35.51 27.40
C GLY A 10 6.65 -34.04 27.00
N GLU A 11 5.53 -33.37 27.32
CA GLU A 11 5.36 -31.94 27.01
C GLU A 11 6.52 -31.09 27.56
N GLU A 12 7.13 -31.48 28.69
CA GLU A 12 8.33 -30.82 29.24
C GLU A 12 9.56 -30.94 28.32
N ASP A 13 9.80 -32.12 27.74
CA ASP A 13 10.93 -32.35 26.82
C ASP A 13 10.73 -31.57 25.51
N GLN A 14 9.49 -31.53 25.01
CA GLN A 14 9.12 -30.73 23.83
C GLN A 14 9.36 -29.24 24.09
N LEU A 15 8.95 -28.73 25.25
CA LEU A 15 9.18 -27.33 25.64
C LEU A 15 10.67 -27.00 25.79
N ALA A 16 11.47 -27.89 26.36
CA ALA A 16 12.92 -27.71 26.46
C ALA A 16 13.58 -27.63 25.07
N LYS A 17 13.13 -28.46 24.12
CA LYS A 17 13.56 -28.42 22.72
C LYS A 17 13.16 -27.12 22.03
N VAL A 18 11.92 -26.67 22.20
CA VAL A 18 11.40 -25.40 21.66
C VAL A 18 12.23 -24.21 22.18
N GLU A 19 12.53 -24.18 23.48
CA GLU A 19 13.37 -23.14 24.07
C GLU A 19 14.79 -23.12 23.51
N THR A 20 15.36 -24.29 23.25
CA THR A 20 16.69 -24.42 22.62
C THR A 20 16.67 -23.89 21.20
N LEU A 21 15.71 -24.31 20.37
CA LEU A 21 15.54 -23.83 19.00
C LEU A 21 15.28 -22.32 18.95
N LYS A 22 14.48 -21.79 19.87
CA LYS A 22 14.26 -20.34 20.02
C LYS A 22 15.56 -19.59 20.30
N LYS A 23 16.41 -20.13 21.18
CA LYS A 23 17.73 -19.53 21.49
C LYS A 23 18.64 -19.54 20.27
N GLU A 24 18.75 -20.66 19.55
CA GLU A 24 19.51 -20.75 18.31
C GLU A 24 19.02 -19.72 17.27
N GLY A 25 17.71 -19.60 17.09
CA GLY A 25 17.11 -18.60 16.20
C GLY A 25 17.47 -17.17 16.61
N ASN A 26 17.43 -16.86 17.92
CA ASN A 26 17.83 -15.54 18.43
C ASN A 26 19.33 -15.27 18.21
N GLU A 27 20.19 -16.28 18.34
CA GLU A 27 21.62 -16.16 18.07
C GLU A 27 21.90 -15.86 16.60
N PHE A 28 21.28 -16.62 15.68
CA PHE A 28 21.39 -16.33 14.24
C PHE A 28 20.84 -14.95 13.90
N PHE A 29 19.72 -14.56 14.51
CA PHE A 29 19.15 -13.22 14.33
C PHE A 29 20.12 -12.14 14.78
N GLY A 30 20.77 -12.31 15.94
CA GLY A 30 21.76 -11.38 16.45
C GLY A 30 23.02 -11.27 15.58
N LYS A 31 23.38 -12.35 14.88
CA LYS A 31 24.48 -12.39 13.89
C LYS A 31 24.10 -11.83 12.51
N GLY A 32 22.82 -11.52 12.29
CA GLY A 32 22.30 -11.07 11.00
C GLY A 32 22.05 -12.19 9.99
N GLU A 33 22.12 -13.45 10.42
CA GLU A 33 21.82 -14.63 9.60
C GLU A 33 20.31 -14.90 9.62
N PHE A 34 19.53 -14.03 8.98
CA PHE A 34 18.08 -13.99 9.14
C PHE A 34 17.35 -15.20 8.52
N GLU A 35 17.84 -15.78 7.42
CA GLU A 35 17.26 -17.03 6.89
C GLU A 35 17.36 -18.16 7.91
N LYS A 36 18.54 -18.38 8.48
CA LYS A 36 18.75 -19.42 9.50
C LYS A 36 17.97 -19.15 10.77
N ALA A 37 17.83 -17.87 11.14
CA ALA A 37 17.00 -17.48 12.27
C ALA A 37 15.54 -17.91 12.05
N ASP A 38 14.99 -17.63 10.86
CA ASP A 38 13.64 -18.01 10.50
C ASP A 38 13.46 -19.54 10.46
N GLU A 39 14.40 -20.27 9.86
CA GLU A 39 14.42 -21.74 9.86
C GLU A 39 14.30 -22.30 11.29
N LYS A 40 15.10 -21.77 12.23
CA LYS A 40 15.05 -22.19 13.63
C LYS A 40 13.77 -21.82 14.34
N TYR A 41 13.17 -20.67 14.05
CA TYR A 41 11.86 -20.35 14.58
C TYR A 41 10.77 -21.27 14.01
N GLN A 42 10.82 -21.66 12.73
CA GLN A 42 9.87 -22.59 12.13
C GLN A 42 10.01 -24.01 12.70
N GLU A 43 11.25 -24.48 12.91
CA GLU A 43 11.51 -25.73 13.65
C GLU A 43 10.90 -25.67 15.06
N ALA A 44 11.09 -24.55 15.78
CA ALA A 44 10.52 -24.35 17.12
C ALA A 44 8.98 -24.33 17.10
N ILE A 45 8.36 -23.68 16.11
CA ILE A 45 6.90 -23.64 15.96
C ILE A 45 6.34 -25.04 15.72
N THR A 46 7.03 -25.84 14.90
CA THR A 46 6.62 -27.22 14.58
C THR A 46 6.73 -28.15 15.79
N ALA A 47 7.74 -27.94 16.63
CA ALA A 47 7.94 -28.68 17.87
C ALA A 47 7.08 -28.18 19.05
N CYS A 48 6.41 -27.02 18.91
CA CYS A 48 5.66 -26.40 19.99
C CYS A 48 4.34 -27.15 20.24
N PRO A 49 4.05 -27.58 21.49
CA PRO A 49 2.76 -28.15 21.82
C PRO A 49 1.64 -27.15 21.50
N PRO A 50 0.48 -27.59 20.97
CA PRO A 50 -0.63 -26.70 20.64
C PRO A 50 -1.25 -26.03 21.88
N THR A 51 -1.01 -26.61 23.07
CA THR A 51 -1.40 -26.05 24.37
C THR A 51 -0.57 -24.82 24.77
N SER A 52 0.62 -24.65 24.17
CA SER A 52 1.61 -23.60 24.52
C SER A 52 1.48 -22.35 23.64
N THR A 53 0.29 -21.75 23.66
CA THR A 53 -0.09 -20.62 22.80
C THR A 53 0.82 -19.39 22.94
N GLU A 54 1.23 -19.04 24.16
CA GLU A 54 2.10 -17.88 24.41
C GLU A 54 3.47 -18.02 23.72
N ILE A 55 4.10 -19.19 23.86
CA ILE A 55 5.40 -19.49 23.24
C ILE A 55 5.25 -19.50 21.72
N GLN A 56 4.21 -20.14 21.21
CA GLN A 56 3.92 -20.18 19.78
C GLN A 56 3.76 -18.78 19.18
N ALA A 57 3.01 -17.90 19.85
CA ALA A 57 2.85 -16.51 19.42
C ALA A 57 4.18 -15.75 19.43
N ILE A 58 5.03 -15.92 20.44
CA ILE A 58 6.37 -15.31 20.48
C ILE A 58 7.22 -15.77 19.30
N LEU A 59 7.24 -17.08 19.00
CA LEU A 59 8.01 -17.65 17.90
C LEU A 59 7.55 -17.13 16.54
N LEU A 60 6.24 -17.09 16.30
CA LEU A 60 5.67 -16.53 15.06
C LEU A 60 6.01 -15.05 14.91
N SER A 61 5.96 -14.30 16.01
CA SER A 61 6.35 -12.88 16.02
C SER A 61 7.85 -12.71 15.72
N ASN A 62 8.72 -13.60 16.21
CA ASN A 62 10.15 -13.58 15.92
C ASN A 62 10.47 -14.00 14.47
N SER A 63 9.76 -14.99 13.93
CA SER A 63 9.79 -15.35 12.50
C SER A 63 9.41 -14.15 11.63
N SER A 64 8.33 -13.45 11.96
CA SER A 64 7.95 -12.19 11.29
C SER A 64 9.08 -11.15 11.30
N ALA A 65 9.81 -11.02 12.42
CA ALA A 65 10.96 -10.12 12.51
C ALA A 65 12.10 -10.51 11.56
N ALA A 66 12.40 -11.81 11.44
CA ALA A 66 13.43 -12.31 10.53
C ALA A 66 13.03 -12.06 9.06
N LEU A 67 11.77 -12.36 8.71
CA LEU A 67 11.20 -12.13 7.39
C LEU A 67 11.20 -10.64 6.99
N ILE A 68 10.94 -9.74 7.94
CA ILE A 68 11.09 -8.29 7.73
C ILE A 68 12.53 -7.92 7.35
N LYS A 69 13.53 -8.50 8.01
CA LYS A 69 14.94 -8.23 7.70
C LYS A 69 15.33 -8.75 6.31
N LEU A 70 14.68 -9.81 5.86
CA LEU A 70 14.78 -10.36 4.50
C LEU A 70 13.92 -9.63 3.46
N ARG A 71 13.14 -8.62 3.87
CA ARG A 71 12.18 -7.90 3.01
C ARG A 71 11.13 -8.81 2.36
N LYS A 72 10.80 -9.94 3.01
CA LYS A 72 9.72 -10.84 2.60
C LYS A 72 8.42 -10.41 3.26
N TRP A 73 7.83 -9.32 2.76
CA TRP A 73 6.75 -8.58 3.43
C TRP A 73 5.48 -9.41 3.63
N GLU A 74 5.05 -10.15 2.62
CA GLU A 74 3.84 -10.97 2.64
C GLU A 74 3.95 -12.08 3.68
N GLN A 75 5.11 -12.77 3.72
CA GLN A 75 5.37 -13.82 4.70
C GLN A 75 5.47 -13.25 6.12
N ALA A 76 6.08 -12.08 6.27
CA ALA A 76 6.14 -11.40 7.57
C ALA A 76 4.75 -11.01 8.09
N VAL A 77 3.85 -10.56 7.21
CA VAL A 77 2.45 -10.28 7.53
C VAL A 77 1.73 -11.54 7.95
N GLU A 78 1.91 -12.65 7.23
CA GLU A 78 1.30 -13.93 7.56
C GLU A 78 1.73 -14.42 8.96
N ALA A 79 3.03 -14.45 9.22
CA ALA A 79 3.58 -14.86 10.51
C ALA A 79 3.08 -13.97 11.66
N ALA A 80 3.07 -12.65 11.48
CA ALA A 80 2.55 -11.72 12.48
C ALA A 80 1.04 -11.88 12.69
N THR A 81 0.27 -12.13 11.64
CA THR A 81 -1.18 -12.36 11.73
C THR A 81 -1.49 -13.62 12.53
N LYS A 82 -0.80 -14.74 12.25
CA LYS A 82 -0.92 -15.97 13.04
C LYS A 82 -0.57 -15.73 14.50
N SER A 83 0.48 -14.95 14.79
CA SER A 83 0.82 -14.58 16.17
C SER A 83 -0.29 -13.81 16.88
N ILE A 84 -1.02 -12.94 16.17
CA ILE A 84 -2.12 -12.12 16.73
C ILE A 84 -3.36 -13.00 16.95
N GLU A 85 -3.67 -13.90 16.01
CA GLU A 85 -4.82 -14.81 16.08
C GLU A 85 -4.76 -15.80 17.24
N ILE A 86 -3.55 -16.21 17.66
CA ILE A 86 -3.35 -17.06 18.83
C ILE A 86 -3.80 -16.36 20.13
N GLY A 87 -3.96 -15.04 20.13
CA GLY A 87 -4.56 -14.30 21.23
C GLY A 87 -3.61 -13.98 22.39
N ALA A 88 -2.33 -14.30 22.26
CA ALA A 88 -1.30 -13.83 23.19
C ALA A 88 -1.11 -12.31 23.04
N THR A 89 -0.95 -11.60 24.15
CA THR A 89 -0.71 -10.15 24.13
C THR A 89 0.66 -9.84 23.54
N ASN A 90 0.72 -9.63 22.23
CA ASN A 90 1.98 -9.43 21.50
C ASN A 90 1.93 -8.16 20.63
N GLU A 91 2.12 -7.01 21.27
CA GLU A 91 2.19 -5.70 20.59
C GLU A 91 3.29 -5.67 19.52
N LYS A 92 4.38 -6.45 19.70
CA LYS A 92 5.44 -6.57 18.70
C LYS A 92 4.94 -7.22 17.42
N ALA A 93 4.03 -8.20 17.49
CA ALA A 93 3.45 -8.82 16.31
C ALA A 93 2.63 -7.80 15.51
N LEU A 94 1.80 -7.01 16.20
CA LEU A 94 1.01 -5.95 15.59
C LEU A 94 1.91 -4.88 14.94
N GLU A 95 2.97 -4.45 15.64
CA GLU A 95 3.92 -3.47 15.10
C GLU A 95 4.72 -4.00 13.91
N ARG A 96 5.11 -5.27 13.93
CA ARG A 96 5.79 -5.95 12.81
C ARG A 96 4.87 -6.05 11.59
N ARG A 97 3.60 -6.38 11.78
CA ARG A 97 2.62 -6.43 10.69
C ARG A 97 2.39 -5.04 10.07
N ALA A 98 2.21 -4.02 10.91
CA ALA A 98 2.10 -2.64 10.46
C ALA A 98 3.32 -2.20 9.63
N PHE A 99 4.52 -2.55 10.11
CA PHE A 99 5.76 -2.25 9.39
C PHE A 99 5.83 -2.96 8.04
N ALA A 100 5.51 -4.26 7.98
CA ALA A 100 5.50 -5.01 6.73
C ALA A 100 4.48 -4.43 5.73
N TYR A 101 3.25 -4.15 6.18
CA TYR A 101 2.26 -3.45 5.35
C TYR A 101 2.72 -2.09 4.85
N SER A 102 3.47 -1.32 5.64
CA SER A 102 3.99 0.00 5.23
C SER A 102 5.02 -0.06 4.09
N ASN A 103 5.47 -1.26 3.72
CA ASN A 103 6.37 -1.54 2.59
C ASN A 103 5.64 -2.12 1.36
N MET A 104 4.31 -2.29 1.43
CA MET A 104 3.47 -2.80 0.36
C MET A 104 2.43 -1.75 -0.04
N SER A 105 2.53 -1.22 -1.26
CA SER A 105 1.77 -0.03 -1.67
C SER A 105 0.25 -0.20 -1.60
N GLU A 106 -0.23 -1.41 -1.79
CA GLU A 106 -1.63 -1.83 -1.76
C GLU A 106 -2.14 -2.14 -0.35
N LYS A 107 -1.28 -2.06 0.67
CA LYS A 107 -1.58 -2.35 2.07
C LYS A 107 -1.35 -1.17 3.02
N TYR A 108 -1.10 0.03 2.51
CA TYR A 108 -0.84 1.21 3.32
C TYR A 108 -1.97 1.53 4.31
N GLU A 109 -3.22 1.34 3.88
CA GLU A 109 -4.39 1.52 4.74
C GLU A 109 -4.39 0.53 5.92
N ASN A 110 -4.03 -0.74 5.67
CA ASN A 110 -3.88 -1.74 6.74
C ASN A 110 -2.73 -1.41 7.71
N ALA A 111 -1.63 -0.82 7.21
CA ALA A 111 -0.54 -0.35 8.07
C ALA A 111 -1.01 0.75 9.04
N ILE A 112 -1.81 1.69 8.55
CA ILE A 112 -2.38 2.78 9.37
C ILE A 112 -3.30 2.20 10.46
N GLU A 113 -4.19 1.27 10.10
CA GLU A 113 -5.10 0.61 11.05
C GLU A 113 -4.33 -0.05 12.22
N ASP A 114 -3.26 -0.79 11.93
CA ASP A 114 -2.46 -1.45 12.96
C ASP A 114 -1.68 -0.44 13.82
N TYR A 115 -1.14 0.64 13.23
CA TYR A 115 -0.49 1.71 14.01
C TYR A 115 -1.48 2.52 14.87
N GLN A 116 -2.72 2.69 14.43
CA GLN A 116 -3.77 3.33 15.23
C GLN A 116 -4.12 2.48 16.45
N LYS A 117 -4.28 1.16 16.28
CA LYS A 117 -4.50 0.23 17.41
C LYS A 117 -3.35 0.28 18.41
N LEU A 118 -2.09 0.31 17.94
CA LEU A 118 -0.92 0.47 18.80
C LEU A 118 -0.89 1.81 19.52
N GLN A 119 -1.32 2.89 18.87
CA GLN A 119 -1.42 4.20 19.50
C GLN A 119 -2.44 4.21 20.64
N GLU A 120 -3.56 3.50 20.50
CA GLU A 120 -4.57 3.35 21.55
C GLU A 120 -4.06 2.50 22.73
N SER A 121 -3.32 1.42 22.46
CA SER A 121 -2.81 0.53 23.51
C SER A 121 -1.55 1.06 24.21
N LEU A 122 -0.72 1.85 23.50
CA LEU A 122 0.58 2.33 23.97
C LEU A 122 0.68 3.86 23.93
N PRO A 123 -0.01 4.58 24.83
CA PRO A 123 -0.04 6.05 24.82
C PRO A 123 1.35 6.69 24.98
N LYS A 124 2.29 6.01 25.66
CA LYS A 124 3.69 6.49 25.81
C LYS A 124 4.48 6.51 24.49
N ARG A 125 4.08 5.71 23.50
CA ARG A 125 4.71 5.63 22.17
C ARG A 125 3.86 6.29 21.07
N GLN A 126 2.76 6.97 21.43
CA GLN A 126 1.84 7.59 20.50
C GLN A 126 2.53 8.46 19.43
N THR A 127 3.46 9.32 19.83
CA THR A 127 4.18 10.21 18.90
C THR A 127 4.99 9.43 17.85
N GLU A 128 5.53 8.27 18.20
CA GLU A 128 6.24 7.40 17.26
C GLU A 128 5.29 6.87 16.18
N PHE A 129 4.12 6.38 16.59
CA PHE A 129 3.12 5.84 15.67
C PHE A 129 2.47 6.93 14.81
N GLN A 130 2.22 8.12 15.36
CA GLN A 130 1.76 9.27 14.58
C GLN A 130 2.72 9.63 13.45
N ARG A 131 4.04 9.60 13.71
CA ARG A 131 5.04 9.85 12.66
C ARG A 131 4.97 8.79 11.56
N LYS A 132 4.89 7.50 11.94
CA LYS A 132 4.76 6.40 10.97
C LYS A 132 3.49 6.54 10.12
N ILE A 133 2.36 6.90 10.73
CA ILE A 133 1.10 7.16 10.01
C ILE A 133 1.24 8.33 9.03
N ALA A 134 1.87 9.43 9.44
CA ALA A 134 2.13 10.56 8.55
C ALA A 134 3.01 10.17 7.34
N GLU A 135 4.11 9.45 7.58
CA GLU A 135 4.98 8.91 6.51
C GLU A 135 4.20 8.02 5.53
N ILE A 136 3.23 7.23 6.00
CA ILE A 136 2.39 6.39 5.15
C ILE A 136 1.38 7.23 4.35
N ASN A 137 0.78 8.27 4.94
CA ASN A 137 -0.13 9.17 4.24
C ASN A 137 0.56 9.89 3.07
N ASP A 138 1.83 10.27 3.24
CA ASP A 138 2.63 10.84 2.16
C ASP A 138 2.82 9.83 1.01
N LYS A 139 3.11 8.56 1.34
CA LYS A 139 3.19 7.48 0.35
C LYS A 139 1.86 7.22 -0.36
N ILE A 140 0.72 7.27 0.35
CA ILE A 140 -0.62 7.15 -0.24
C ILE A 140 -0.86 8.29 -1.23
N THR A 141 -0.51 9.53 -0.86
CA THR A 141 -0.65 10.70 -1.72
C THR A 141 0.15 10.54 -3.00
N ALA A 142 1.44 10.16 -2.87
CA ALA A 142 2.30 9.89 -4.02
C ALA A 142 1.76 8.75 -4.91
N ARG A 143 1.29 7.64 -4.33
CA ARG A 143 0.65 6.52 -5.05
C ARG A 143 -0.57 7.00 -5.84
N ASN A 144 -1.43 7.79 -5.21
CA ASN A 144 -2.66 8.30 -5.81
C ASN A 144 -2.38 9.31 -6.94
N GLU A 145 -1.37 10.17 -6.79
CA GLU A 145 -0.94 11.09 -7.85
C GLU A 145 -0.36 10.34 -9.04
N ALA A 146 0.49 9.34 -8.80
CA ALA A 146 1.03 8.48 -9.86
C ALA A 146 -0.09 7.72 -10.60
N MET A 147 -1.07 7.18 -9.88
CA MET A 147 -2.23 6.50 -10.47
C MET A 147 -3.10 7.46 -11.29
N LYS A 148 -3.33 8.70 -10.81
CA LYS A 148 -4.05 9.73 -11.56
C LYS A 148 -3.33 10.07 -12.87
N ALA A 149 -2.01 10.21 -12.83
CA ALA A 149 -1.22 10.50 -14.02
C ALA A 149 -1.31 9.38 -15.06
N ASP A 150 -1.15 8.12 -14.65
CA ASP A 150 -1.27 6.95 -15.54
C ASP A 150 -2.68 6.83 -16.15
N ILE A 151 -3.73 7.03 -15.34
CA ILE A 151 -5.11 7.01 -15.85
C ILE A 151 -5.34 8.14 -16.85
N MET A 152 -4.84 9.35 -16.57
CA MET A 152 -4.99 10.49 -17.48
C MET A 152 -4.27 10.23 -18.82
N ASP A 153 -3.07 9.66 -18.79
CA ASP A 153 -2.32 9.32 -19.99
C ASP A 153 -3.06 8.29 -20.85
N LYS A 154 -3.60 7.24 -20.22
CA LYS A 154 -4.45 6.24 -20.90
C LYS A 154 -5.71 6.85 -21.50
N LEU A 155 -6.37 7.76 -20.78
CA LEU A 155 -7.55 8.49 -21.28
C LEU A 155 -7.22 9.37 -22.49
N LYS A 156 -6.08 10.07 -22.46
CA LYS A 156 -5.59 10.84 -23.61
C LYS A 156 -5.30 9.93 -24.80
N GLY A 157 -4.62 8.81 -24.58
CA GLY A 157 -4.36 7.81 -25.62
C GLY A 157 -5.65 7.31 -26.29
N PHE A 158 -6.67 6.98 -25.49
CA PHE A 158 -7.98 6.59 -26.01
C PHE A 158 -8.66 7.72 -26.80
N GLY A 159 -8.64 8.95 -26.27
CA GLY A 159 -9.18 10.12 -26.97
C GLY A 159 -8.49 10.33 -28.32
N ASN A 160 -7.16 10.22 -28.36
CA ASN A 160 -6.37 10.37 -29.58
C ASN A 160 -6.68 9.27 -30.61
N LEU A 161 -6.99 8.05 -30.18
CA LEU A 161 -7.44 6.98 -31.09
C LEU A 161 -8.75 7.36 -31.81
N CYS A 162 -9.69 7.98 -31.11
CA CYS A 162 -10.94 8.45 -31.70
C CYS A 162 -10.76 9.70 -32.58
N LEU A 163 -9.83 10.57 -32.22
CA LEU A 163 -9.62 11.88 -32.87
C LEU A 163 -8.66 11.81 -34.08
N SER A 164 -7.73 10.85 -34.09
CA SER A 164 -6.70 10.74 -35.14
C SER A 164 -7.26 10.59 -36.56
N PRO A 165 -8.36 9.84 -36.84
CA PRO A 165 -8.97 9.79 -38.17
C PRO A 165 -9.47 11.15 -38.69
N PHE A 166 -9.63 12.14 -37.81
CA PHE A 166 -10.04 13.51 -38.12
C PHE A 166 -8.88 14.51 -38.13
N GLY A 167 -7.63 14.03 -37.97
CA GLY A 167 -6.45 14.90 -37.87
C GLY A 167 -6.38 15.70 -36.56
N LEU A 168 -7.07 15.23 -35.51
CA LEU A 168 -7.15 15.90 -34.20
C LEU A 168 -6.45 15.08 -33.11
N SER A 169 -6.06 15.78 -32.03
CA SER A 169 -5.53 15.22 -30.78
C SER A 169 -6.23 15.88 -29.59
N THR A 170 -6.25 15.20 -28.46
CA THR A 170 -6.66 15.76 -27.16
C THR A 170 -5.84 17.00 -26.78
N ASP A 171 -4.61 17.12 -27.26
CA ASP A 171 -3.77 18.31 -27.04
C ASP A 171 -4.22 19.54 -27.86
N ASN A 172 -5.02 19.34 -28.91
CA ASN A 172 -5.63 20.43 -29.68
C ASN A 172 -6.72 21.16 -28.88
N PHE A 173 -7.16 20.64 -27.73
CA PHE A 173 -8.25 21.23 -26.96
C PHE A 173 -7.75 21.79 -25.62
N GLU A 174 -8.28 22.94 -25.22
CA GLU A 174 -8.01 23.62 -23.95
C GLU A 174 -9.32 23.86 -23.20
N MET A 175 -9.32 23.60 -21.89
CA MET A 175 -10.42 24.00 -21.02
C MET A 175 -10.19 25.41 -20.49
N VAL A 176 -11.09 26.33 -20.83
CA VAL A 176 -11.09 27.73 -20.38
C VAL A 176 -12.19 27.91 -19.35
N PRO A 177 -11.93 28.48 -18.16
CA PRO A 177 -12.96 28.73 -17.16
C PRO A 177 -13.93 29.83 -17.62
N ASN A 178 -15.23 29.56 -17.53
CA ASN A 178 -16.30 30.51 -17.81
C ASN A 178 -16.73 31.02 -16.42
N GLY A 179 -16.58 32.31 -16.12
CA GLY A 179 -16.69 32.94 -14.79
C GLY A 179 -17.90 32.60 -13.87
N ASN A 180 -18.84 31.74 -14.29
CA ASN A 180 -19.91 31.14 -13.48
C ASN A 180 -19.52 29.77 -12.85
N GLY A 181 -18.23 29.45 -12.76
CA GLY A 181 -17.75 28.18 -12.19
C GLY A 181 -17.84 26.98 -13.14
N GLY A 182 -18.09 27.19 -14.43
CA GLY A 182 -18.07 26.15 -15.47
C GLY A 182 -16.82 26.21 -16.34
N PHE A 183 -16.61 25.19 -17.18
CA PHE A 183 -15.49 25.12 -18.14
C PHE A 183 -16.03 25.08 -19.58
N SER A 184 -15.43 25.84 -20.50
CA SER A 184 -15.61 25.73 -21.95
C SER A 184 -14.41 25.02 -22.56
N VAL A 185 -14.64 24.12 -23.52
CA VAL A 185 -13.56 23.49 -24.29
C VAL A 185 -13.38 24.27 -25.59
N GLN A 186 -12.18 24.78 -25.85
CA GLN A 186 -11.82 25.51 -27.06
C GLN A 186 -10.67 24.80 -27.79
N MET A 187 -10.64 24.88 -29.12
CA MET A 187 -9.55 24.30 -29.90
C MET A 187 -8.40 25.31 -30.06
N LYS A 188 -7.18 24.90 -29.70
CA LYS A 188 -5.95 25.67 -29.89
C LYS A 188 -5.71 25.88 -31.38
N GLY A 189 -5.66 27.14 -31.82
CA GLY A 189 -5.47 27.53 -33.22
C GLY A 189 -6.73 28.05 -33.93
N SER A 190 -7.90 28.04 -33.29
CA SER A 190 -9.08 28.78 -33.77
C SER A 190 -8.96 30.29 -33.48
N ALA A 191 -7.89 30.92 -33.96
CA ALA A 191 -7.87 32.38 -34.12
C ALA A 191 -8.39 32.69 -35.53
N GLY A 192 -9.69 33.01 -35.64
CA GLY A 192 -10.25 33.76 -36.77
C GLY A 192 -11.02 32.96 -37.82
N ALA A 193 -12.27 32.58 -37.52
CA ALA A 193 -13.31 32.38 -38.52
C ALA A 193 -14.65 32.83 -37.93
N GLY A 194 -14.79 34.14 -37.72
CA GLY A 194 -15.96 34.69 -37.04
C GLY A 194 -16.02 36.21 -37.07
N LYS A 195 -15.82 36.82 -38.25
CA LYS A 195 -16.30 38.18 -38.57
C LYS A 195 -16.58 38.26 -40.07
N GLU A 196 -17.69 37.66 -40.51
CA GLU A 196 -18.37 38.19 -41.70
C GLU A 196 -19.16 39.41 -41.24
N LYS A 197 -18.73 40.59 -41.72
CA LYS A 197 -19.49 41.82 -41.65
C LYS A 197 -20.72 41.66 -42.54
N SER A 198 -21.92 41.75 -41.98
CA SER A 198 -23.13 42.12 -42.72
C SER A 198 -23.59 43.52 -42.28
N GLU A 199 -22.80 44.53 -42.63
CA GLU A 199 -23.32 45.89 -42.81
C GLU A 199 -23.63 46.04 -44.29
N ALA A 200 -24.90 45.82 -44.65
CA ALA A 200 -25.41 46.21 -45.95
C ALA A 200 -25.62 47.74 -45.93
N GLU A 201 -24.63 48.48 -46.45
CA GLU A 201 -24.82 49.85 -46.91
C GLU A 201 -25.87 49.85 -48.03
N ILE A 202 -26.99 50.52 -47.78
CA ILE A 202 -27.97 50.88 -48.80
C ILE A 202 -27.42 52.15 -49.47
N PRO A 203 -27.11 52.17 -50.78
CA PRO A 203 -26.67 53.40 -51.44
C PRO A 203 -27.87 54.32 -51.66
N GLU A 204 -27.84 55.44 -50.94
CA GLU A 204 -28.69 56.60 -51.13
C GLU A 204 -28.34 57.27 -52.47
N LYS A 205 -29.24 57.15 -53.47
CA LYS A 205 -29.17 57.99 -54.68
C LYS A 205 -29.89 59.30 -54.38
N ILE A 206 -29.10 60.37 -54.31
CA ILE A 206 -29.53 61.77 -54.24
C ILE A 206 -29.64 62.35 -55.67
N GLU A 207 -30.47 63.40 -55.77
CA GLU A 207 -30.65 64.42 -56.82
C GLU A 207 -31.79 64.16 -57.81
N GLU A 208 -32.94 64.84 -57.81
CA GLU A 208 -33.38 66.25 -57.59
C GLU A 208 -33.62 67.02 -58.91
N SER A 209 -34.78 67.70 -58.94
CA SER A 209 -35.22 68.83 -59.79
C SER A 209 -35.76 68.58 -61.21
N ALA A 210 -37.08 68.73 -61.39
CA ALA A 210 -37.74 69.88 -62.04
C ALA A 210 -39.27 69.70 -62.02
#